data_AF-A0A9E1J3L4-F1
#
_entry.id   AF-A0A9E1J3L4-F1
#
_cell.length_a   1.000
_cell.length_b   1.000
_cell.length_c   1.000
_cell.angle_alpha   90.00
_cell.angle_beta   90.00
_cell.angle_gamma   90.00
#
_symmetry.space_group_name_H-M   'P 1'
#
loop_
_entity.id
_entity.type
_entity.pdbx_description
1 polymer ?
#
loop_
_entity_poly.entity_id
_entity_poly.type
_entity_poly.pdbx_seq_one_letter_code
_entity_poly.pdbx_strand_id
1 'polypeptide(L)' 'PAISTGIFGYPVGAATEIALGAAKAYLANTGSLQRIVFCCFGPDVFAVYRAAQGQLFHTEL' A
#
# COMPACT_ATOMS: atom_id res chain seq x y z
N PRO A 1 -7.37 4.76 -0.50
CA PRO A 1 -7.15 5.42 -1.80
C PRO A 1 -5.66 5.70 -2.00
N ALA A 2 -5.19 5.88 -3.24
CA ALA A 2 -3.80 6.25 -3.54
C ALA A 2 -3.60 7.75 -3.28
N ILE A 3 -3.14 8.08 -2.08
CA ILE A 3 -3.03 9.47 -1.60
C ILE A 3 -1.99 10.22 -2.46
N SER A 4 -2.33 11.44 -2.85
CA SER A 4 -1.50 12.36 -3.66
C SER A 4 -1.26 11.96 -5.12
N THR A 5 -1.79 10.85 -5.62
CA THR A 5 -1.51 10.38 -6.99
C THR A 5 -2.50 10.86 -8.05
N GLY A 6 -3.55 11.58 -7.65
CA GLY A 6 -4.54 12.18 -8.55
C GLY A 6 -4.09 13.57 -9.02
N ILE A 7 -4.90 14.59 -8.72
CA ILE A 7 -4.61 15.98 -9.10
C ILE A 7 -3.26 16.52 -8.59
N PHE A 8 -2.74 15.94 -7.50
CA PHE A 8 -1.44 16.31 -6.94
C PHE A 8 -0.25 15.63 -7.63
N GLY A 9 -0.48 14.69 -8.54
CA GLY A 9 0.53 14.19 -9.48
C GLY A 9 1.68 13.38 -8.89
N TYR A 10 1.60 12.96 -7.61
CA TYR A 10 2.65 12.14 -7.02
C TYR A 10 2.70 10.76 -7.70
N PRO A 11 3.89 10.23 -8.08
CA PRO A 11 3.98 8.96 -8.78
C PRO A 11 3.37 7.80 -7.99
N VAL A 12 2.46 7.05 -8.62
CA VAL A 12 1.70 5.98 -7.94
C VAL A 12 2.59 4.86 -7.39
N GLY A 13 3.67 4.50 -8.09
CA GLY A 13 4.64 3.50 -7.60
C GLY A 13 5.30 3.95 -6.30
N ALA A 14 5.90 5.14 -6.30
CA ALA A 14 6.54 5.71 -5.11
C ALA A 14 5.55 5.90 -3.94
N ALA A 15 4.33 6.37 -4.22
CA ALA A 15 3.29 6.50 -3.19
C ALA A 15 2.93 5.15 -2.56
N THR A 16 2.86 4.10 -3.38
CA THR A 16 2.48 2.75 -2.96
C THR A 16 3.52 2.13 -2.05
N GLU A 17 4.81 2.27 -2.38
CA GLU A 17 5.92 1.79 -1.54
C GLU A 17 5.89 2.44 -0.15
N ILE A 18 5.70 3.76 -0.10
CA ILE A 18 5.58 4.52 1.15
C ILE A 18 4.37 4.03 1.96
N ALA A 19 3.20 3.92 1.32
CA ALA A 19 1.96 3.56 1.99
C ALA A 19 1.98 2.13 2.56
N LEU A 20 2.47 1.16 1.79
CA LEU A 20 2.62 -0.22 2.24
C LEU A 20 3.71 -0.37 3.31
N GLY A 21 4.83 0.35 3.16
CA GLY A 21 5.90 0.36 4.15
C GLY A 21 5.44 0.92 5.50
N ALA A 22 4.70 2.04 5.49
CA ALA A 22 4.12 2.61 6.69
C ALA A 22 3.12 1.66 7.37
N ALA A 23 2.27 0.99 6.59
CA ALA A 23 1.35 -0.01 7.12
C ALA A 23 2.09 -1.22 7.72
N LYS A 24 3.14 -1.73 7.05
CA LYS A 24 3.98 -2.82 7.57
C LYS A 24 4.65 -2.43 8.88
N ALA A 25 5.23 -1.23 8.94
CA ALA A 25 5.85 -0.70 10.15
C ALA A 25 4.84 -0.54 11.31
N TYR A 26 3.63 -0.09 11.00
CA TYR A 26 2.56 0.00 11.99
C TYR A 26 2.16 -1.39 12.50
N LEU A 27 1.98 -2.37 11.61
CA LEU A 27 1.59 -3.75 11.98
C LEU A 27 2.67 -4.48 12.79
N ALA A 28 3.94 -4.11 12.64
CA ALA A 28 5.02 -4.61 13.49
C ALA A 28 4.93 -4.10 14.94
N ASN A 29 4.21 -3.02 15.19
CA ASN A 29 3.91 -2.53 16.53
C ASN A 29 2.59 -3.16 17.01
N THR A 30 2.51 -3.50 18.30
CA THR A 30 1.30 -4.06 18.94
C THR A 30 0.19 -3.01 19.08
N GLY A 31 -0.39 -2.61 17.95
CA GLY A 31 -1.51 -1.68 17.86
C GLY A 31 -2.87 -2.36 18.01
N SER A 32 -3.89 -1.59 18.39
CA SER A 32 -5.28 -2.05 18.49
C SER A 32 -6.01 -2.18 17.13
N LEU A 33 -5.34 -1.82 16.03
CA LEU A 33 -5.93 -1.80 14.70
C LEU A 33 -6.13 -3.21 14.16
N GLN A 34 -7.36 -3.56 13.81
CA GLN A 34 -7.70 -4.91 13.33
C GLN A 34 -7.46 -5.12 11.83
N ARG A 35 -7.50 -4.05 11.02
CA ARG A 35 -7.44 -4.16 9.57
C ARG A 35 -7.00 -2.86 8.90
N ILE A 36 -6.13 -2.97 7.91
CA ILE A 36 -5.78 -1.90 6.96
C ILE A 36 -6.28 -2.33 5.58
N VAL A 37 -7.03 -1.45 4.90
CA VAL A 37 -7.57 -1.71 3.55
C VAL A 37 -7.05 -0.67 2.57
N PHE A 38 -6.28 -1.12 1.58
CA PHE A 38 -5.84 -0.30 0.45
C PHE A 38 -6.92 -0.27 -0.64
N CYS A 39 -7.90 0.62 -0.48
CA CYS A 39 -8.96 0.83 -1.48
C CYS A 39 -8.40 1.51 -2.73
N CYS A 40 -8.02 0.70 -3.73
CA CYS A 40 -7.49 1.15 -5.01
C CYS A 40 -8.62 1.53 -5.97
N PHE A 41 -8.44 2.60 -6.75
CA PHE A 41 -9.39 3.00 -7.78
C PHE A 41 -8.91 2.51 -9.14
N GLY A 42 -9.64 1.56 -9.73
CA GLY A 42 -9.34 1.00 -11.05
C GLY A 42 -8.25 -0.08 -11.05
N PRO A 43 -8.12 -0.81 -12.18
CA PRO A 43 -7.21 -1.94 -12.30
C PRO A 43 -5.73 -1.52 -12.29
N ASP A 44 -5.38 -0.35 -12.81
CA ASP A 44 -3.98 0.09 -12.94
C ASP A 44 -3.35 0.37 -11.57
N VAL A 45 -4.04 1.13 -10.72
CA VAL A 45 -3.60 1.38 -9.34
C VAL A 45 -3.54 0.08 -8.57
N PHE A 46 -4.53 -0.79 -8.75
CA PHE A 46 -4.55 -2.08 -8.09
C PHE A 46 -3.36 -2.97 -8.46
N ALA A 47 -2.97 -3.00 -9.74
CA ALA A 47 -1.82 -3.77 -10.20
C ALA A 47 -0.51 -3.29 -9.54
N VAL A 48 -0.33 -1.97 -9.40
CA VAL A 48 0.82 -1.38 -8.71
C VAL A 48 0.86 -1.81 -7.23
N TYR A 49 -0.28 -1.70 -6.53
CA TYR A 49 -0.38 -2.15 -5.14
C TYR A 49 -0.13 -3.66 -4.99
N ARG A 50 -0.67 -4.49 -5.90
CA ARG A 50 -0.46 -5.94 -5.88
C ARG A 50 1.01 -6.31 -6.04
N ALA A 51 1.70 -5.70 -7.01
CA ALA A 51 3.11 -5.97 -7.27
C ALA A 51 3.98 -5.59 -6.07
N ALA A 52 3.81 -4.37 -5.55
CA ALA A 52 4.56 -3.88 -4.40
C ALA A 52 4.25 -4.69 -3.12
N GLN A 53 2.99 -5.09 -2.92
CA GLN A 53 2.60 -5.96 -1.81
C GLN A 53 3.38 -7.28 -1.85
N GLY A 54 3.45 -7.95 -3.01
CA GLY A 54 4.17 -9.22 -3.16
C GLY A 54 5.68 -9.12 -2.86
N GLN A 55 6.27 -7.93 -3.08
CA GLN A 55 7.68 -7.67 -2.76
C GLN A 55 7.89 -7.38 -1.26
N LEU A 56 6.96 -6.66 -0.63
CA LEU A 56 7.10 -6.19 0.76
C LEU A 56 6.62 -7.20 1.81
N PHE A 57 5.62 -8.00 1.47
CA PHE A 57 5.03 -9.00 2.34
C PHE A 57 5.31 -10.37 1.75
N HIS A 58 6.39 -11.02 2.19
CA HIS A 58 6.63 -12.41 1.86
C HIS A 58 5.48 -13.26 2.45
N THR A 59 4.83 -14.03 1.60
CA THR A 59 3.91 -15.08 2.07
C THR A 59 4.79 -16.26 2.43
N GLU A 60 5.09 -16.46 3.71
CA GLU A 60 5.47 -17.80 4.16
C GLU A 60 4.20 -18.66 4.03
N LEU A 61 4.26 -19.65 3.14
CA LEU A 61 3.27 -20.71 3.02
C LEU A 61 3.43 -21.70 4.19
#